data_AF-A0A7K1A368-F1
#
_entry.id   AF-A0A7K1A368-F1
#
_cell.length_a   1.000
_cell.length_b   1.000
_cell.length_c   1.000
_cell.angle_alpha   90.00
_cell.angle_beta   90.00
_cell.angle_gamma   90.00
#
_symmetry.space_group_name_H-M   'P 1'
#
loop_
_entity.id
_entity.type
_entity.pdbx_description
1 polymer ?
#
loop_
_entity_poly.entity_id
_entity_poly.type
_entity_poly.pdbx_seq_one_letter_code
_entity_poly.pdbx_strand_id
1 'polypeptide(L)'
;MIFTIALGSFHTVHLDPVVGNGLMVCPRPQDDVRLDGASVHRAAWRDAVEGLARMGWAPWQHGRVPGIVHEGVTAAGDPVLALYAVQPMLAAPSDSHLADAWRELCEASGLIGSTLPRAGWLSLR
;
A
#
# COMPACT_ATOMS: atom_id res chain seq x y z
N MET A 1 9.11 6.00 11.25
CA MET A 1 8.04 6.97 11.57
C MET A 1 6.94 6.77 10.57
N ILE A 2 5.77 6.32 11.03
CA ILE A 2 4.66 5.98 10.14
C ILE A 2 3.59 7.06 10.18
N PHE A 3 3.10 7.42 9.00
CA PHE A 3 1.95 8.28 8.82
C PHE A 3 0.75 7.44 8.38
N THR A 4 -0.39 7.63 9.04
CA THR A 4 -1.65 7.03 8.63
C THR A 4 -2.55 8.12 8.05
N ILE A 5 -3.05 7.91 6.83
CA ILE A 5 -3.87 8.88 6.11
C ILE A 5 -5.12 8.18 5.58
N ALA A 6 -6.29 8.76 5.85
CA ALA A 6 -7.52 8.40 5.16
C ALA A 6 -7.47 8.97 3.73
N LEU A 7 -7.44 8.08 2.75
CA LEU A 7 -7.33 8.45 1.35
C LEU A 7 -8.69 8.30 0.67
N GLY A 8 -9.39 9.43 0.57
CA GLY A 8 -10.80 9.43 0.23
C GLY A 8 -11.64 8.78 1.34
N SER A 9 -12.79 8.22 0.98
CA SER A 9 -13.75 7.68 1.95
C SER A 9 -13.53 6.21 2.32
N PHE A 10 -12.69 5.47 1.57
CA PHE A 10 -12.68 4.01 1.63
C PHE A 10 -11.29 3.39 1.79
N HIS A 11 -10.21 4.15 1.59
CA HIS A 11 -8.85 3.63 1.68
C HIS A 11 -8.14 4.25 2.89
N THR A 12 -7.34 3.45 3.57
CA THR A 12 -6.41 3.95 4.58
C THR A 12 -5.00 3.57 4.16
N VAL A 13 -4.10 4.54 4.14
CA VAL A 13 -2.69 4.32 3.78
C VAL A 13 -1.81 4.51 5.00
N HIS A 14 -0.80 3.66 5.12
CA HIS A 14 0.24 3.70 6.13
C HIS A 14 1.57 3.86 5.41
N LEU A 15 2.28 4.95 5.67
CA LEU A 15 3.42 5.38 4.88
C LEU A 15 4.64 5.57 5.78
N ASP A 16 5.76 4.97 5.40
CA ASP A 16 7.08 5.30 5.92
C ASP A 16 7.88 6.03 4.82
N PRO A 17 7.93 7.38 4.84
CA PRO A 17 8.68 8.15 3.84
C PRO A 17 10.20 8.04 4.02
N VAL A 18 10.66 7.58 5.18
CA VAL A 18 12.10 7.43 5.46
C VAL A 18 12.66 6.34 4.56
N VAL A 19 12.06 5.14 4.59
CA VAL A 19 12.50 4.03 3.74
C VAL A 19 11.76 4.00 2.40
N GLY A 20 10.61 4.66 2.28
CA GLY A 20 9.78 4.71 1.07
C GLY A 20 8.87 3.52 0.86
N ASN A 21 8.52 2.81 1.94
CA ASN A 21 7.57 1.69 1.89
C ASN A 21 6.23 2.17 2.43
N GLY A 22 5.14 1.64 1.90
CA GLY A 22 3.81 1.89 2.43
C GLY A 22 2.86 0.73 2.18
N LEU A 23 1.74 0.76 2.88
CA LEU A 23 0.65 -0.18 2.74
C LEU A 23 -0.66 0.58 2.57
N MET A 24 -1.54 0.07 1.71
CA MET A 24 -2.90 0.61 1.55
C MET A 24 -3.92 -0.47 1.86
N VAL A 25 -4.73 -0.25 2.89
CA VAL A 25 -5.93 -1.03 3.18
C VAL A 25 -7.04 -0.55 2.24
N CYS A 26 -7.58 -1.47 1.47
CA CYS A 26 -8.57 -1.19 0.42
C CYS A 26 -9.94 -1.77 0.80
N PRO A 27 -11.03 -1.16 0.33
CA PRO A 27 -12.36 -1.75 0.48
C PRO A 27 -12.44 -3.06 -0.30
N ARG A 28 -13.19 -4.02 0.22
CA ARG A 28 -13.37 -5.32 -0.44
C ARG A 28 -14.19 -5.12 -1.73
N PRO A 29 -13.74 -5.66 -2.87
CA PRO A 29 -14.50 -5.57 -4.13
C PRO A 29 -15.90 -6.19 -4.06
N GLN A 30 -16.11 -7.11 -3.11
CA GLN A 30 -17.38 -7.79 -2.85
C GLN A 30 -18.45 -6.83 -2.30
N ASP A 31 -18.01 -5.76 -1.64
CA ASP A 31 -18.87 -4.73 -1.06
C ASP A 31 -19.12 -3.58 -2.05
N ASP A 32 -18.85 -3.77 -3.35
CA ASP A 32 -19.04 -2.74 -4.37
C ASP A 32 -20.51 -2.34 -4.50
N VAL A 33 -20.75 -1.04 -4.34
CA VAL A 33 -22.06 -0.44 -4.60
C VAL A 33 -22.08 0.08 -6.03
N ARG A 34 -23.18 -0.21 -6.74
CA ARG A 34 -23.39 0.31 -8.09
C ARG A 34 -24.44 1.41 -8.10
N LEU A 35 -24.11 2.55 -8.70
CA LEU A 35 -24.99 3.70 -8.90
C LEU A 35 -25.10 3.98 -10.39
N ASP A 36 -26.30 3.93 -10.96
CA ASP A 36 -26.55 4.10 -12.40
C ASP A 36 -25.64 3.23 -13.30
N GLY A 37 -25.36 2.00 -12.85
CA GLY A 37 -24.47 1.07 -13.55
C GLY A 37 -22.98 1.36 -13.41
N ALA A 38 -22.56 2.42 -12.71
CA ALA A 38 -21.17 2.70 -12.37
C ALA A 38 -20.77 2.08 -11.02
N SER A 39 -19.53 1.59 -10.92
CA SER A 39 -18.96 1.00 -9.69
C SER A 39 -18.36 2.08 -8.80
N VAL A 40 -18.83 2.18 -7.56
CA VAL A 40 -18.26 3.10 -6.56
C VAL A 40 -16.87 2.66 -6.16
N HIS A 41 -16.61 1.35 -6.06
CA HIS A 41 -15.28 0.79 -5.79
C HIS A 41 -14.27 1.24 -6.84
N ARG A 42 -14.62 1.14 -8.12
CA ARG A 42 -13.75 1.58 -9.22
C ARG A 42 -13.48 3.09 -9.20
N ALA A 43 -14.49 3.90 -8.89
CA ALA A 43 -14.31 5.35 -8.78
C ALA A 43 -13.39 5.70 -7.60
N ALA A 44 -13.64 5.12 -6.42
CA ALA A 44 -12.82 5.30 -5.23
C ALA A 44 -11.37 4.87 -5.44
N TRP A 45 -11.14 3.77 -6.16
CA TRP A 45 -9.82 3.31 -6.53
C TRP A 45 -9.05 4.34 -7.36
N ARG A 46 -9.68 4.87 -8.42
CA ARG A 46 -9.04 5.89 -9.28
C ARG A 46 -8.66 7.13 -8.46
N ASP A 47 -9.60 7.63 -7.66
CA ASP A 47 -9.39 8.83 -6.86
C ASP A 47 -8.28 8.61 -5.80
N ALA A 48 -8.18 7.41 -5.23
CA ALA A 48 -7.08 7.03 -4.34
C ALA A 48 -5.73 7.02 -5.07
N VAL A 49 -5.62 6.39 -6.23
CA VAL A 49 -4.37 6.37 -7.01
C VAL A 49 -3.93 7.78 -7.43
N GLU A 50 -4.86 8.63 -7.84
CA GLU A 50 -4.59 10.04 -8.14
C GLU A 50 -4.15 10.83 -6.89
N GLY A 51 -4.75 10.53 -5.73
CA GLY A 51 -4.33 11.07 -4.44
C GLY A 51 -2.90 10.66 -4.07
N LEU A 52 -2.56 9.37 -4.18
CA LEU A 52 -1.20 8.86 -3.95
C LEU A 52 -0.18 9.54 -4.87
N ALA A 53 -0.50 9.62 -6.17
CA ALA A 53 0.40 10.22 -7.16
C ALA A 53 0.73 11.68 -6.82
N ARG A 54 -0.26 12.47 -6.36
CA ARG A 54 -0.03 13.85 -5.90
C ARG A 54 0.86 13.94 -4.67
N MET A 55 0.91 12.89 -3.85
CA MET A 55 1.78 12.81 -2.68
C MET A 55 3.17 12.21 -2.99
N GLY A 56 3.44 11.83 -4.25
CA GLY A 56 4.69 11.18 -4.63
C GLY A 56 4.74 9.69 -4.29
N TRP A 57 3.57 9.04 -4.21
CA TRP A 57 3.43 7.61 -3.92
C TRP A 57 2.73 6.88 -5.07
N ALA A 58 2.98 5.58 -5.19
CA ALA A 58 2.30 4.75 -6.17
C ALA A 58 2.09 3.31 -5.65
N PRO A 59 1.04 2.61 -6.11
CA PRO A 59 0.92 1.17 -5.90
C PRO A 59 2.09 0.43 -6.54
N TRP A 60 2.67 -0.52 -5.81
CA TRP A 60 3.72 -1.37 -6.33
C TRP A 60 3.16 -2.29 -7.41
N GLN A 61 3.76 -2.27 -8.61
CA GLN A 61 3.39 -3.17 -9.70
C GLN A 61 4.41 -4.31 -9.84
N HIS A 62 3.93 -5.52 -10.11
CA HIS A 62 4.83 -6.62 -10.39
C HIS A 62 5.48 -6.39 -11.76
N GLY A 63 6.78 -6.05 -11.80
CA GLY A 63 7.46 -5.67 -13.04
C GLY A 63 7.47 -6.74 -14.15
N ARG A 64 7.02 -7.97 -13.87
CA ARG A 64 6.91 -9.08 -14.82
C ARG A 64 5.47 -9.53 -15.13
N VAL A 65 4.49 -9.08 -14.34
CA VAL A 65 3.09 -9.53 -14.47
C VAL A 65 2.18 -8.32 -14.31
N PRO A 66 1.24 -8.08 -15.23
CA PRO A 66 0.25 -7.02 -15.04
C PRO A 66 -0.51 -7.24 -13.73
N GLY A 67 -0.38 -6.30 -12.80
CA GLY A 67 -1.04 -6.40 -11.50
C GLY A 67 -0.32 -5.59 -10.42
N ILE A 68 -1.10 -5.23 -9.40
CA ILE A 68 -0.61 -4.58 -8.20
C ILE A 68 -0.22 -5.66 -7.21
N VAL A 69 0.84 -5.43 -6.44
CA VAL A 69 1.29 -6.37 -5.43
C VAL A 69 0.32 -6.32 -4.24
N HIS A 70 -0.34 -7.45 -4.00
CA HIS A 70 -1.15 -7.70 -2.81
C HIS A 70 -0.26 -8.32 -1.73
N GLU A 71 -0.18 -7.68 -0.58
CA GLU A 71 0.61 -8.14 0.57
C GLU A 71 -0.17 -9.11 1.46
N GLY A 72 -1.50 -9.04 1.39
CA GLY A 72 -2.38 -9.95 2.11
C GLY A 72 -3.71 -9.29 2.43
N VAL A 73 -4.23 -9.61 3.61
CA VAL A 73 -5.51 -9.10 4.12
C VAL A 73 -5.40 -8.71 5.58
N THR A 74 -6.28 -7.83 6.03
CA THR A 74 -6.48 -7.54 7.46
C THR A 74 -7.28 -8.64 8.15
N ALA A 75 -7.44 -8.56 9.48
CA ALA A 75 -8.34 -9.43 10.26
C ALA A 75 -9.79 -9.39 9.78
N ALA A 76 -10.24 -8.25 9.26
CA ALA A 76 -11.59 -8.07 8.72
C ALA A 76 -11.73 -8.59 7.27
N GLY A 77 -10.63 -9.05 6.67
CA GLY A 77 -10.57 -9.54 5.30
C GLY A 77 -10.38 -8.44 4.26
N ASP A 78 -9.99 -7.23 4.68
CA ASP A 78 -9.74 -6.13 3.74
C ASP A 78 -8.41 -6.34 3.01
N PRO A 79 -8.37 -6.25 1.67
CA PRO A 79 -7.13 -6.41 0.92
C PRO A 79 -6.13 -5.31 1.24
N VAL A 80 -4.86 -5.70 1.40
CA VAL A 80 -3.74 -4.80 1.64
C VAL A 80 -2.81 -4.82 0.44
N LEU A 81 -2.55 -3.63 -0.12
CA LEU A 81 -1.65 -3.44 -1.26
C LEU A 81 -0.34 -2.80 -0.83
N ALA A 82 0.75 -3.17 -1.48
CA ALA A 82 2.04 -2.51 -1.33
C ALA A 82 2.07 -1.16 -2.06
N LEU A 83 2.65 -0.17 -1.41
CA LEU A 83 2.96 1.14 -1.96
C LEU A 83 4.46 1.40 -1.89
N TYR A 84 4.95 2.26 -2.78
CA TYR A 84 6.30 2.80 -2.70
C TYR A 84 6.31 4.31 -2.92
N ALA A 85 7.26 4.98 -2.26
CA ALA A 85 7.56 6.38 -2.50
C ALA A 85 8.40 6.51 -3.77
N VAL A 86 8.04 7.45 -4.65
CA VAL A 86 8.82 7.77 -5.85
C VAL A 86 10.18 8.36 -5.47
N GLN A 87 10.24 9.09 -4.35
CA GLN A 87 11.45 9.66 -3.79
C GLN A 87 11.51 9.43 -2.27
N PRO A 88 12.10 8.32 -1.79
CA PRO A 88 12.31 8.08 -0.37
C PRO A 88 13.35 9.04 0.21
N MET A 89 13.28 9.32 1.52
CA MET A 89 14.29 10.16 2.18
C MET A 89 15.66 9.45 2.28
N LEU A 90 15.67 8.13 2.51
CA LEU A 90 16.88 7.32 2.45
C LEU A 90 16.97 6.58 1.11
N ALA A 91 18.06 6.84 0.37
CA ALA A 91 18.33 6.15 -0.88
C ALA A 91 18.60 4.64 -0.68
N ALA A 92 19.33 4.29 0.38
CA ALA A 92 19.73 2.92 0.70
C ALA A 92 19.65 2.65 2.21
N PRO A 93 18.44 2.41 2.77
CA PRO A 93 18.30 1.97 4.16
C PRO A 93 18.93 0.58 4.35
N SER A 94 19.44 0.30 5.55
CA SER A 94 19.93 -1.04 5.90
C SER A 94 18.78 -2.06 5.95
N ASP A 95 19.11 -3.33 5.78
CA ASP A 95 18.14 -4.43 5.89
C ASP A 95 17.41 -4.44 7.25
N SER A 96 18.11 -4.11 8.34
CA SER A 96 17.52 -4.00 9.67
C SER A 96 16.49 -2.87 9.75
N HIS A 97 16.80 -1.69 9.21
CA HIS A 97 15.85 -0.58 9.17
C HIS A 97 14.64 -0.87 8.29
N LEU A 98 14.83 -1.58 7.17
CA LEU A 98 13.73 -2.04 6.34
C LEU A 98 12.85 -3.05 7.07
N ALA A 99 13.44 -4.00 7.79
CA ALA A 99 12.71 -4.98 8.57
C ALA A 99 11.89 -4.32 9.70
N ASP A 100 12.49 -3.35 10.40
CA ASP A 100 11.82 -2.60 11.47
C ASP A 100 10.67 -1.74 10.93
N ALA A 101 10.92 -0.95 9.88
CA ALA A 101 9.89 -0.14 9.22
C ALA A 101 8.74 -1.00 8.68
N TRP A 102 9.05 -2.17 8.11
CA TRP A 102 8.03 -3.10 7.62
C TRP A 102 7.17 -3.64 8.76
N ARG A 103 7.80 -4.07 9.86
CA ARG A 103 7.09 -4.57 11.04
C ARG A 103 6.12 -3.53 11.59
N GLU A 104 6.57 -2.27 11.72
CA GLU A 104 5.72 -1.16 12.15
C GLU A 104 4.55 -0.93 11.15
N LEU A 105 4.79 -1.04 9.83
CA LEU A 105 3.75 -0.89 8.80
C LEU A 105 2.70 -2.01 8.88
N CYS A 106 3.12 -3.25 9.07
CA CYS A 106 2.21 -4.38 9.23
C CYS A 106 1.33 -4.22 10.47
N GLU A 107 1.92 -3.78 11.59
CA GLU A 107 1.19 -3.51 12.82
C GLU A 107 0.17 -2.38 12.62
N ALA A 108 0.59 -1.26 12.03
CA ALA A 108 -0.30 -0.12 11.80
C ALA A 108 -1.46 -0.43 10.83
N SER A 109 -1.22 -1.27 9.82
CA SER A 109 -2.23 -1.67 8.83
C SER A 109 -3.12 -2.83 9.27
N GLY A 110 -2.78 -3.52 10.36
CA GLY A 110 -3.46 -4.75 10.77
C GLY A 110 -3.28 -5.90 9.79
N LEU A 111 -2.24 -5.88 8.96
CA LEU A 111 -1.91 -6.94 8.01
C LEU A 111 -1.57 -8.23 8.76
N ILE A 112 -2.25 -9.32 8.42
CA ILE A 112 -2.01 -10.63 9.05
C ILE A 112 -1.04 -11.46 8.20
N GLY A 113 -0.06 -12.07 8.87
CA GLY A 113 0.69 -13.20 8.32
C GLY A 113 1.77 -12.84 7.29
N SER A 114 2.12 -11.57 7.11
CA SER A 114 3.23 -11.21 6.24
C SER A 114 4.58 -11.53 6.88
N THR A 115 5.29 -12.50 6.34
CA THR A 115 6.73 -12.64 6.53
C THR A 115 7.42 -11.54 5.71
N LEU A 116 8.30 -10.71 6.34
CA LEU A 116 9.27 -9.71 5.82
C LEU A 116 9.16 -9.28 4.33
N PRO A 117 9.43 -8.00 3.98
CA PRO A 117 9.29 -7.54 2.61
C PRO A 117 10.15 -8.44 1.71
N ARG A 118 9.50 -9.10 0.74
CA ARG A 118 10.16 -10.12 -0.10
C ARG A 118 11.46 -9.52 -0.64
N ALA A 119 12.57 -10.25 -0.50
CA ALA A 119 13.92 -9.83 -0.89
C ALA A 119 14.04 -9.20 -2.30
N GLY A 120 13.05 -9.40 -3.18
CA GLY A 120 12.95 -8.71 -4.47
C GLY A 120 12.65 -7.20 -4.41
N TRP A 121 12.28 -6.63 -3.26
CA TRP A 121 12.11 -5.18 -3.09
C TRP A 121 13.45 -4.42 -3.09
N LEU A 122 14.51 -5.09 -2.62
CA LEU A 122 15.87 -4.56 -2.53
C LEU A 122 16.62 -4.59 -3.86
N SER A 123 16.20 -5.42 -4.82
CA SER A 123 16.96 -5.70 -6.05
C SER A 123 16.53 -4.86 -7.26
N LEU A 124 15.54 -3.96 -7.11
CA LEU A 124 14.91 -3.21 -8.21
C LEU A 124 14.90 -1.69 -8.01
N ARG A 125 15.65 -1.17 -7.02
CA ARG A 125 15.98 0.26 -6.94
C ARG A 125 17.23 0.57 -7.76
#